data_AF-A0A974SJX6-F1
#
_entry.id   AF-A0A974SJX6-F1
#
_cell.length_a   1.000
_cell.length_b   1.000
_cell.length_c   1.000
_cell.angle_alpha   90.00
_cell.angle_beta   90.00
_cell.angle_gamma   90.00
#
_symmetry.space_group_name_H-M   'P 1'
#
loop_
_entity.id
_entity.type
_entity.pdbx_description
1 polymer ?
#
loop_
_entity_poly.entity_id
_entity_poly.type
_entity_poly.pdbx_seq_one_letter_code
_entity_poly.pdbx_strand_id
1 'polypeptide(L)' 'MQNPHIRPLQVHTAGSAIVLHSIPDAVDFLRAQTFAEHAEPLIDVMEAADEPEMERRAWQAFETFTASMRMPVRLAV' A
#
# COMPACT_ATOMS: atom_id res chain seq x y z
N MET A 1 -0.63 -13.66 9.96
CA MET A 1 -1.79 -13.12 10.71
C MET A 1 -2.01 -11.71 10.21
N GLN A 2 -3.22 -11.32 9.81
CA GLN A 2 -3.48 -9.92 9.42
C GLN A 2 -3.28 -9.01 10.63
N ASN A 3 -2.45 -7.99 10.48
CA ASN A 3 -2.22 -6.99 11.52
C ASN A 3 -3.50 -6.16 11.71
N PRO A 4 -4.08 -6.12 12.93
CA PRO A 4 -5.34 -5.43 13.17
C PRO A 4 -5.27 -3.90 12.94
N HIS A 5 -4.07 -3.35 12.76
CA HIS A 5 -3.85 -1.94 12.48
C HIS A 5 -3.84 -1.59 10.98
N ILE A 6 -3.82 -2.58 10.08
CA ILE A 6 -3.92 -2.37 8.65
C ILE A 6 -5.40 -2.18 8.31
N ARG A 7 -5.78 -0.94 8.04
CA ARG A 7 -7.13 -0.62 7.53
C ARG A 7 -7.14 -0.85 6.02
N PRO A 8 -8.08 -1.63 5.47
CA PRO A 8 -8.10 -1.88 4.04
C PRO A 8 -8.25 -0.58 3.24
N LEU A 9 -7.51 -0.48 2.14
CA LEU A 9 -7.51 0.67 1.25
C LEU A 9 -8.12 0.30 -0.10
N GLN A 10 -9.12 1.06 -0.52
CA GLN A 10 -9.72 0.95 -1.85
C GLN A 10 -9.00 1.90 -2.82
N VAL A 11 -8.35 1.34 -3.83
CA VAL A 11 -7.74 2.09 -4.93
C VAL A 11 -8.66 2.05 -6.15
N HIS A 12 -8.92 3.20 -6.77
CA HIS A 12 -9.68 3.27 -8.01
C HIS A 12 -8.75 3.34 -9.23
N THR A 13 -8.84 2.37 -10.14
CA THR A 13 -8.02 2.34 -11.37
C THR A 13 -8.92 2.25 -12.58
N ALA A 14 -8.88 3.23 -13.48
CA ALA A 14 -9.49 3.21 -14.83
C ALA A 14 -10.78 2.36 -15.01
N GLY A 15 -11.78 2.53 -14.13
CA GLY A 15 -13.09 1.84 -14.22
C GLY A 15 -13.31 0.69 -13.24
N SER A 16 -12.30 0.29 -12.47
CA SER A 16 -12.39 -0.70 -11.39
C SER A 16 -11.97 -0.12 -10.04
N ALA A 17 -12.36 -0.80 -8.97
CA ALA A 17 -11.84 -0.55 -7.63
C ALA A 17 -11.21 -1.83 -7.09
N ILE A 18 -9.99 -1.71 -6.57
CA ILE A 18 -9.22 -2.80 -5.96
C ILE A 18 -9.16 -2.50 -4.47
N VAL A 19 -9.40 -3.50 -3.63
CA VAL A 19 -9.24 -3.36 -2.18
C VAL A 19 -7.95 -4.05 -1.76
N LEU A 20 -7.07 -3.31 -1.11
CA LEU A 20 -5.80 -3.76 -0.57
C LEU A 20 -6.01 -4.08 0.91
N HIS A 21 -5.85 -5.34 1.30
CA HIS A 21 -6.11 -5.83 2.66
C HIS A 21 -4.82 -6.10 3.44
N SER A 22 -3.66 -6.02 2.79
CA SER A 22 -2.39 -6.43 3.34
C SER A 22 -1.21 -5.73 2.66
N ILE A 23 -0.04 -5.78 3.29
CA ILE A 23 1.21 -5.29 2.71
C ILE A 23 1.52 -5.97 1.36
N PRO A 24 1.43 -7.31 1.22
CA PRO A 24 1.61 -7.96 -0.08
C PRO A 24 0.71 -7.40 -1.17
N ASP A 25 -0.58 -7.17 -0.90
CA ASP A 25 -1.50 -6.58 -1.90
C ASP A 25 -1.01 -5.20 -2.35
N ALA A 26 -0.55 -4.38 -1.41
CA ALA A 26 -0.06 -3.04 -1.69
C ALA A 26 1.29 -3.05 -2.44
N VAL A 27 2.17 -4.01 -2.16
CA VAL A 27 3.41 -4.23 -2.91
C VAL A 27 3.10 -4.64 -4.36
N ASP A 28 2.25 -5.64 -4.55
CA ASP A 28 1.83 -6.08 -5.89
C ASP A 28 1.19 -4.93 -6.68
N PHE A 29 0.35 -4.14 -6.00
CA PHE A 29 -0.24 -2.94 -6.56
C PHE A 29 0.81 -1.92 -7.01
N LEU A 30 1.81 -1.60 -6.17
CA LEU A 30 2.89 -0.66 -6.52
C LEU A 30 3.76 -1.16 -7.67
N ARG A 31 4.11 -2.46 -7.67
CA ARG A 31 4.90 -3.10 -8.72
C ARG A 31 4.19 -3.07 -10.09
N ALA A 32 2.86 -3.04 -10.10
CA ALA A 32 2.07 -2.92 -11.33
C ALA A 32 1.98 -1.48 -11.88
N GLN A 33 2.47 -0.47 -11.17
CA GLN A 33 2.40 0.93 -11.62
C GLN A 33 3.54 1.29 -12.57
N THR A 34 3.29 2.24 -13.47
CA THR A 34 4.30 2.75 -14.41
C THR A 34 5.47 3.46 -13.72
N PHE A 35 5.30 3.86 -12.46
CA PHE A 35 6.33 4.52 -11.64
C PHE A 35 7.00 3.57 -10.63
N ALA A 36 6.84 2.25 -10.78
CA ALA A 36 7.33 1.26 -9.82
C ALA A 36 8.82 1.46 -9.47
N GLU A 37 9.67 1.80 -10.43
CA GLU A 37 11.09 2.09 -10.23
C GLU A 37 11.35 3.23 -9.22
N HIS A 38 10.44 4.19 -9.12
CA HIS A 38 10.54 5.30 -8.15
C HIS A 38 9.96 4.92 -6.78
N ALA A 39 9.11 3.89 -6.73
CA ALA A 39 8.53 3.37 -5.51
C ALA A 39 9.37 2.23 -4.89
N GLU A 40 10.44 1.78 -5.55
CA GLU A 40 11.26 0.64 -5.14
C GLU A 40 11.79 0.75 -3.69
N PRO A 41 12.30 1.90 -3.21
CA PRO A 41 12.71 2.04 -1.81
C PRO A 41 11.56 1.85 -0.80
N LEU A 42 10.33 2.21 -1.17
CA LEU A 42 9.16 1.98 -0.33
C LEU A 42 8.76 0.50 -0.37
N ILE A 43 8.80 -0.12 -1.54
CA ILE A 43 8.53 -1.56 -1.72
C ILE A 43 9.49 -2.38 -0.85
N ASP A 44 10.78 -2.07 -0.86
CA ASP A 44 11.79 -2.76 -0.03
C ASP A 44 11.46 -2.69 1.47
N VAL A 45 11.06 -1.51 1.96
CA VAL A 45 10.67 -1.31 3.36
C VAL A 45 9.40 -2.11 3.70
N MET A 46 8.46 -2.18 2.77
CA MET A 46 7.22 -2.94 2.94
C MET A 46 7.49 -4.45 2.96
N GLU A 47 8.32 -4.97 2.06
CA GLU A 47 8.67 -6.39 2.02
C GLU A 47 9.51 -6.83 3.23
N ALA A 48 10.34 -5.93 3.77
CA ALA A 48 11.14 -6.19 4.96
C ALA A 48 10.36 -6.04 6.29
N ALA A 49 9.10 -5.63 6.26
CA ALA A 49 8.30 -5.44 7.45
C ALA A 49 7.74 -6.77 7.98
N ASP A 50 8.49 -7.45 8.83
CA ASP A 50 8.15 -8.76 9.41
C ASP A 50 7.63 -8.70 10.86
N GLU A 51 7.83 -7.57 11.53
CA GLU A 51 7.28 -7.29 12.86
C GLU A 51 6.01 -6.43 12.82
N PRO A 52 5.03 -6.62 13.72
CA PRO A 52 3.77 -5.89 13.69
C PRO A 52 3.89 -4.35 13.71
N GLU A 53 4.89 -3.81 14.41
CA GLU A 53 5.14 -2.37 14.45
C GLU A 53 5.78 -1.87 13.15
N MET A 54 6.65 -2.67 12.52
CA MET A 54 7.23 -2.36 11.22
C MET A 54 6.16 -2.40 10.13
N GLU A 55 5.28 -3.41 10.14
CA GLU A 55 4.16 -3.50 9.22
C GLU A 55 3.26 -2.27 9.32
N ARG A 56 2.93 -1.84 10.55
CA ARG A 56 2.12 -0.64 10.78
C ARG A 56 2.78 0.61 10.21
N ARG A 57 4.09 0.78 10.40
CA ARG A 57 4.84 1.93 9.86
C ARG A 57 4.96 1.89 8.34
N ALA A 58 5.23 0.72 7.77
CA ALA A 58 5.29 0.51 6.33
C ALA A 58 3.95 0.84 5.67
N TRP A 59 2.85 0.40 6.28
CA TRP A 59 1.49 0.74 5.84
C TRP A 59 1.23 2.25 5.89
N GLN A 60 1.63 2.93 6.97
CA GLN A 60 1.49 4.38 7.08
C GLN A 60 2.35 5.14 6.04
N ALA A 61 3.54 4.62 5.71
CA ALA A 61 4.39 5.18 4.66
C ALA A 61 3.71 5.03 3.28
N PHE A 62 3.10 3.88 3.01
CA PHE A 62 2.29 3.65 1.81
C PHE A 62 1.10 4.61 1.71
N GLU A 63 0.32 4.79 2.79
CA GLU A 63 -0.77 5.77 2.85
C GLU A 63 -0.29 7.20 2.53
N THR A 64 0.86 7.58 3.09
CA THR A 64 1.46 8.92 2.86
C THR A 64 1.93 9.09 1.42
N PHE A 65 2.55 8.06 0.85
CA PHE A 65 3.03 8.05 -0.52
C PHE A 65 1.87 8.17 -1.51
N THR A 66 0.84 7.33 -1.37
CA THR A 66 -0.34 7.34 -2.24
C THR A 66 -1.09 8.68 -2.18
N ALA A 67 -1.22 9.27 -0.98
CA ALA A 67 -1.79 10.61 -0.82
C ALA A 67 -0.96 11.69 -1.53
N SER A 68 0.38 11.62 -1.41
CA SER A 68 1.32 12.58 -2.03
C SER A 68 1.30 12.51 -3.56
N MET A 69 1.18 11.29 -4.10
CA MET A 69 1.03 11.03 -5.53
C MET A 69 -0.37 11.38 -6.07
N ARG A 70 -1.28 11.86 -5.19
CA ARG A 70 -2.71 12.11 -5.49
C ARG A 70 -3.38 10.90 -6.15
N MET A 71 -2.99 9.70 -5.72
CA MET A 71 -3.62 8.49 -6.20
C MET A 71 -5.08 8.48 -5.72
N PRO A 72 -6.01 7.99 -6.54
CA PRO A 72 -7.43 7.91 -6.19
C PRO A 72 -7.67 6.76 -5.19
N VAL A 73 -7.13 6.89 -3.99
CA VAL A 73 -7.27 5.95 -2.87
C VAL A 73 -8.31 6.46 -1.88
N ARG A 74 -9.07 5.53 -1.30
CA ARG A 74 -10.04 5.77 -0.21
C ARG A 74 -9.89 4.68 0.82
N LEU A 75 -10.24 4.96 2.07
CA LEU A 75 -10.42 3.89 3.05
C LEU A 75 -11.58 3.01 2.59
N ALA A 76 -11.38 1.69 2.56
CA ALA A 76 -12.50 0.77 2.32
C ALA A 76 -13.36 0.75 3.60
N VAL A 77 -14.64 1.05 3.44
CA VAL A 77 -15.62 1.08 4.53
C VAL A 77 -16.11 -0.33 4.83
#